data_AF-A0A1R3XEX3-F1
#
_entry.id   AF-A0A1R3XEX3-F1
#
_cell.length_a   1.000
_cell.length_b   1.000
_cell.length_c   1.000
_cell.angle_alpha   90.00
_cell.angle_beta   90.00
_cell.angle_gamma   90.00
#
_symmetry.space_group_name_H-M   'P 1'
#
loop_
_entity.id
_entity.type
_entity.pdbx_description
1 polymer ?
#
loop_
_entity_poly.entity_id
_entity_poly.type
_entity_poly.pdbx_seq_one_letter_code
_entity_poly.pdbx_strand_id
1 'polypeptide(L)'
;MTNHNLPDKATVPFILTALGVEEERLRAQGIAPETLATIYNDFVQRQQELNTIGAQVIATLQQAREVHVLRYRVKDPLHLLRKVIRKKDEYPERSIDGLNYMDWINDLVGVRAIHLYKEAWRTTGQFIQDVWELKRPPIAYVHPEEDKAVVQQYQEAGFDIRPHSNGYRALHYVISTQPYKQRYYIEIQLRTLFEEGWSEIDHAIRYPDQHCNAIVRDLLTILNRFTGQADSIATFIQIMLEQIQTRIPLSMEQHHLLQDQLAALPITEEERQKLLQHLKRLSAGDQTP
;
A
#
# COMPACT_ATOMS: atom_id res chain seq x y z
N MET A 1 -6.08 -15.65 12.93
CA MET A 1 -5.66 -15.56 14.34
C MET A 1 -5.11 -16.92 14.76
N THR A 2 -3.80 -17.07 14.75
CA THR A 2 -3.08 -18.15 15.42
C THR A 2 -1.92 -17.50 16.17
N ASN A 3 -2.18 -17.02 17.38
CA ASN A 3 -1.11 -16.76 18.34
C ASN A 3 -0.58 -18.13 18.78
N HIS A 4 0.28 -18.73 17.95
CA HIS A 4 1.22 -19.70 18.46
C HIS A 4 2.26 -18.88 19.23
N ASN A 5 2.50 -19.22 20.49
CA ASN A 5 3.69 -18.75 21.19
C ASN A 5 4.89 -19.26 20.40
N LEU A 6 5.38 -18.39 19.51
CA LEU A 6 6.52 -18.67 18.68
C LEU A 6 7.74 -18.79 19.60
N PRO A 7 8.55 -19.85 19.47
CA PRO A 7 9.70 -20.03 20.32
C PRO A 7 10.76 -18.94 20.06
N ASP A 8 11.48 -18.52 21.11
CA ASP A 8 12.62 -17.60 20.96
C ASP A 8 13.75 -18.18 20.10
N LYS A 9 13.76 -19.52 19.97
CA LYS A 9 14.65 -20.26 19.10
C LYS A 9 13.93 -21.46 18.46
N ALA A 10 13.91 -21.50 17.14
CA ALA A 10 13.37 -22.59 16.35
C ALA A 10 14.45 -23.58 15.88
N THR A 11 14.04 -24.84 15.77
CA THR A 11 14.80 -25.93 15.11
C THR A 11 14.21 -26.20 13.72
N VAL A 12 14.97 -26.90 12.87
CA VAL A 12 14.48 -27.31 11.54
C VAL A 12 13.15 -28.08 11.62
N PRO A 13 12.99 -29.12 12.47
CA PRO A 13 11.71 -29.82 12.59
C PRO A 13 10.53 -28.90 12.91
N PHE A 14 10.71 -27.95 13.83
CA PHE A 14 9.66 -26.97 14.15
C PHE A 14 9.29 -26.11 12.93
N ILE A 15 10.28 -25.61 12.18
CA ILE A 15 10.05 -24.78 11.00
C ILE A 15 9.28 -25.55 9.93
N LEU A 16 9.69 -26.78 9.61
CA LEU A 16 9.02 -27.61 8.61
C LEU A 16 7.55 -27.85 8.97
N THR A 17 7.28 -28.22 10.23
CA THR A 17 5.92 -28.41 10.74
C THR A 17 5.11 -27.12 10.71
N ALA A 18 5.66 -26.00 11.20
CA ALA A 18 4.95 -24.73 11.30
C ALA A 18 4.64 -24.09 9.94
N LEU A 19 5.44 -24.39 8.92
CA LEU A 19 5.22 -23.94 7.56
C LEU A 19 4.39 -24.92 6.73
N GLY A 20 4.20 -26.16 7.18
CA GLY A 20 3.54 -27.23 6.42
C GLY A 20 4.30 -27.56 5.13
N VAL A 21 5.64 -27.60 5.19
CA VAL A 21 6.49 -27.87 4.03
C VAL A 21 7.41 -29.07 4.30
N GLU A 22 7.58 -29.91 3.29
CA GLU A 22 8.50 -31.05 3.33
C GLU A 22 9.93 -30.61 3.05
N GLU A 23 10.89 -31.27 3.70
CA GLU A 23 12.31 -30.97 3.55
C GLU A 23 12.81 -31.19 2.12
N GLU A 24 12.40 -32.29 1.48
CA GLU A 24 12.77 -32.63 0.10
C GLU A 24 12.33 -31.53 -0.88
N ARG A 25 11.17 -30.92 -0.65
CA ARG A 25 10.67 -29.82 -1.47
C ARG A 25 11.57 -28.59 -1.35
N LEU A 26 11.97 -28.22 -0.13
CA LEU A 26 12.86 -27.08 0.09
C LEU A 26 14.22 -27.32 -0.57
N ARG A 27 14.79 -28.51 -0.39
CA ARG A 27 16.08 -28.88 -1.00
C ARG A 27 16.00 -28.87 -2.53
N ALA A 28 14.90 -29.35 -3.11
CA ALA A 28 14.66 -29.28 -4.56
C ALA A 28 14.56 -27.84 -5.08
N GLN A 29 14.05 -26.90 -4.27
CA GLN A 29 14.04 -25.47 -4.56
C GLN A 29 15.40 -24.78 -4.30
N GLY A 30 16.41 -25.52 -3.83
CA GLY A 30 17.73 -24.99 -3.49
C GLY A 30 17.74 -24.22 -2.16
N ILE A 31 16.84 -24.53 -1.23
CA ILE A 31 16.79 -23.96 0.12
C ILE A 31 17.17 -25.07 1.11
N ALA A 32 18.29 -24.89 1.81
CA ALA A 32 18.63 -25.75 2.94
C ALA A 32 17.72 -25.39 4.14
N PRO A 33 17.00 -26.35 4.77
CA PRO A 33 16.10 -26.06 5.89
C PRO A 33 16.77 -25.31 7.06
N GLU A 34 18.05 -25.55 7.27
CA GLU A 34 18.89 -24.89 8.28
C GLU A 34 18.98 -23.38 8.04
N THR A 35 18.89 -22.95 6.77
CA THR A 35 18.86 -21.53 6.38
C THR A 35 17.61 -20.85 6.93
N LEU A 36 16.45 -21.50 6.84
CA LEU A 36 15.19 -20.95 7.35
C LEU A 36 15.22 -20.86 8.89
N ALA A 37 15.76 -21.88 9.57
CA ALA A 37 15.94 -21.83 11.02
C ALA A 37 16.91 -20.71 11.44
N THR A 38 17.99 -20.48 10.67
CA THR A 38 18.94 -19.40 10.91
C THR A 38 18.29 -18.03 10.76
N ILE A 39 17.56 -17.80 9.66
CA ILE A 39 16.82 -16.55 9.42
C ILE A 39 15.80 -16.31 10.53
N TYR A 40 15.04 -17.33 10.92
CA TYR A 40 14.06 -17.22 12.00
C TYR A 40 14.70 -16.77 13.31
N ASN A 41 15.77 -17.46 13.72
CA ASN A 41 16.42 -17.22 15.00
C ASN A 41 17.07 -15.84 15.06
N ASP A 42 17.71 -15.38 13.98
CA ASP A 42 18.22 -13.99 13.90
C ASP A 42 17.07 -12.98 13.94
N PHE A 43 16.02 -13.19 13.14
CA PHE A 43 14.93 -12.24 13.02
C PHE A 43 14.14 -12.06 14.33
N VAL A 44 13.89 -13.14 15.08
CA VAL A 44 13.21 -13.06 16.39
C VAL A 44 13.99 -12.18 17.37
N GLN A 45 15.33 -12.28 17.39
CA GLN A 45 16.18 -11.45 18.25
C GLN A 45 16.18 -9.97 17.84
N ARG A 46 15.86 -9.67 16.57
CA ARG A 46 15.77 -8.31 16.03
C ARG A 46 14.40 -7.66 16.17
N GLN A 47 13.38 -8.37 16.64
CA GLN A 47 12.02 -7.83 16.70
C GLN A 47 11.93 -6.50 17.47
N GLN A 48 12.61 -6.38 18.62
CA GLN A 48 12.58 -5.15 19.41
C GLN A 48 13.28 -3.98 18.70
N GLU A 49 14.40 -4.27 18.03
CA GLU A 49 15.12 -3.30 17.22
C GLU A 49 14.24 -2.80 16.07
N LEU A 50 13.65 -3.71 15.29
CA LEU A 50 12.75 -3.38 14.18
C LEU A 50 11.51 -2.58 14.63
N ASN A 51 10.96 -2.88 15.81
CA ASN A 51 9.87 -2.09 16.38
C ASN A 51 10.30 -0.65 16.68
N THR A 52 11.49 -0.47 17.24
CA THR A 52 12.05 0.86 17.53
C THR A 52 12.25 1.65 16.23
N ILE A 53 12.81 1.00 15.20
CA ILE A 53 12.99 1.61 13.88
C ILE A 53 11.64 2.00 13.27
N GLY A 54 10.63 1.11 13.35
CA GLY A 54 9.27 1.40 12.88
C GLY A 54 8.65 2.60 13.59
N ALA A 55 8.79 2.69 14.92
CA ALA A 55 8.32 3.83 15.69
C ALA A 55 9.01 5.15 15.30
N GLN A 56 10.33 5.12 15.02
CA GLN A 56 11.07 6.28 14.53
C GLN A 56 10.56 6.75 13.18
N VAL A 57 10.33 5.85 12.22
CA VAL A 57 9.77 6.21 10.91
C VAL A 57 8.39 6.85 11.04
N ILE A 58 7.54 6.32 11.92
CA ILE A 58 6.23 6.92 12.19
C ILE A 58 6.37 8.33 12.76
N ALA A 59 7.24 8.53 13.75
CA ALA A 59 7.46 9.84 14.34
C ALA A 59 7.95 10.88 13.31
N THR A 60 8.77 10.46 12.36
CA THR A 60 9.20 11.33 11.26
C THR A 60 8.07 11.60 10.28
N LEU A 61 7.33 10.57 9.85
CA LEU A 61 6.20 10.72 8.93
C LEU A 61 5.02 11.53 9.50
N GLN A 62 4.88 11.62 10.82
CA GLN A 62 3.87 12.48 11.46
C GLN A 62 4.05 13.97 11.11
N GLN A 63 5.22 14.37 10.61
CA GLN A 63 5.49 15.73 10.15
C GLN A 63 4.87 16.01 8.76
N ALA A 64 4.50 14.96 8.01
CA ALA A 64 3.78 15.08 6.75
C ALA A 64 2.31 15.42 7.01
N ARG A 65 1.94 16.67 6.69
CA ARG A 65 0.64 17.28 7.07
C ARG A 65 -0.59 16.54 6.57
N GLU A 66 -0.49 15.85 5.43
CA GLU A 66 -1.65 15.25 4.77
C GLU A 66 -1.95 13.82 5.21
N VAL A 67 -1.07 13.22 6.03
CA VAL A 67 -1.29 11.86 6.52
C VAL A 67 -2.33 11.87 7.65
N HIS A 68 -3.42 11.14 7.45
CA HIS A 68 -4.51 11.07 8.41
C HIS A 68 -4.25 10.03 9.50
N VAL A 69 -3.81 8.83 9.10
CA VAL A 69 -3.51 7.74 10.02
C VAL A 69 -2.19 7.09 9.62
N LEU A 70 -1.32 6.92 10.61
CA LEU A 70 -0.07 6.19 10.48
C LEU A 70 -0.13 4.92 11.33
N ARG A 71 0.25 3.79 10.73
CA ARG A 71 0.43 2.52 11.42
C ARG A 71 1.69 1.85 10.91
N TYR A 72 2.35 1.08 11.76
CA TYR A 72 3.41 0.18 11.33
C TYR A 72 3.18 -1.21 11.88
N ARG A 73 3.80 -2.19 11.25
CA ARG A 73 3.90 -3.55 11.76
C ARG A 73 5.28 -4.11 11.43
N VAL A 74 5.82 -4.88 12.35
CA VAL A 74 6.94 -5.77 12.04
C VAL A 74 6.38 -7.10 11.54
N LYS A 75 7.04 -7.70 10.54
CA LYS A 75 6.60 -8.94 9.92
C LYS A 75 6.60 -10.08 10.94
N ASP A 76 5.64 -10.99 10.82
CA ASP A 76 5.63 -12.22 11.60
C ASP A 76 6.79 -13.15 11.15
N PRO A 77 7.50 -13.83 12.07
CA PRO A 77 8.63 -14.70 11.73
C PRO A 77 8.28 -15.83 10.74
N LEU A 78 7.13 -16.49 10.86
CA LEU A 78 6.74 -17.53 9.91
C LEU A 78 6.34 -16.92 8.56
N HIS A 79 5.74 -15.72 8.57
CA HIS A 79 5.42 -14.97 7.36
C HIS A 79 6.69 -14.53 6.62
N LEU A 80 7.75 -14.21 7.35
CA LEU A 80 9.08 -13.96 6.77
C LEU A 80 9.58 -15.21 6.05
N LEU A 81 9.57 -16.38 6.69
CA LEU A 81 10.04 -17.61 6.04
C LEU A 81 9.22 -17.99 4.80
N ARG A 82 7.89 -17.89 4.87
CA ARG A 82 7.01 -18.05 3.68
C ARG A 82 7.41 -17.08 2.56
N LYS A 83 7.76 -15.84 2.91
CA LYS A 83 8.21 -14.84 1.92
C LYS A 83 9.58 -15.17 1.33
N VAL A 84 10.51 -15.72 2.12
CA VAL A 84 11.82 -16.20 1.64
C VAL A 84 11.65 -17.32 0.63
N ILE A 85 10.84 -18.35 0.95
CA ILE A 85 10.52 -19.46 0.05
C ILE A 85 9.91 -18.94 -1.26
N ARG A 86 8.86 -18.10 -1.17
CA ARG A 86 8.23 -17.51 -2.35
C ARG A 86 9.20 -16.67 -3.19
N LYS A 87 10.12 -15.93 -2.56
CA LYS A 87 11.11 -15.13 -3.29
C LYS A 87 12.13 -15.98 -4.03
N LYS A 88 12.46 -17.18 -3.52
CA LYS A 88 13.26 -18.16 -4.24
C LYS A 88 12.53 -18.70 -5.47
N ASP A 89 11.23 -18.95 -5.36
CA ASP A 89 10.40 -19.38 -6.50
C ASP A 89 10.31 -18.29 -7.58
N GLU A 90 10.14 -17.02 -7.17
CA GLU A 90 10.10 -15.87 -8.09
C GLU A 90 11.46 -15.58 -8.75
N TYR A 91 12.56 -15.87 -8.05
CA TYR A 91 13.93 -15.58 -8.47
C TYR A 91 14.88 -16.74 -8.13
N PRO A 92 14.85 -17.83 -8.92
CA PRO A 92 15.60 -19.06 -8.64
C PRO A 92 17.11 -18.87 -8.50
N GLU A 93 17.67 -17.83 -9.12
CA GLU A 93 19.09 -17.48 -9.08
C GLU A 93 19.53 -16.89 -7.74
N ARG A 94 18.60 -16.38 -6.93
CA ARG A 94 18.94 -15.69 -5.67
C ARG A 94 19.16 -16.69 -4.54
N SER A 95 20.21 -16.45 -3.76
CA SER A 95 20.44 -17.13 -2.48
C SER A 95 20.08 -16.18 -1.34
N ILE A 96 19.02 -16.50 -0.60
CA ILE A 96 18.59 -15.73 0.57
C ILE A 96 18.94 -16.53 1.82
N ASP A 97 19.77 -15.96 2.68
CA ASP A 97 20.28 -16.61 3.88
C ASP A 97 20.28 -15.69 5.11
N GLY A 98 20.75 -16.20 6.25
CA GLY A 98 20.79 -15.45 7.51
C GLY A 98 21.67 -14.19 7.48
N LEU A 99 22.57 -14.05 6.51
CA LEU A 99 23.46 -12.90 6.39
C LEU A 99 22.86 -11.81 5.50
N ASN A 100 22.04 -12.16 4.52
CA ASN A 100 21.57 -11.23 3.49
C ASN A 100 20.04 -11.07 3.38
N TYR A 101 19.23 -11.80 4.16
CA TYR A 101 17.77 -11.72 4.01
C TYR A 101 17.23 -10.30 4.24
N MET A 102 17.86 -9.50 5.10
CA MET A 102 17.50 -8.10 5.34
C MET A 102 17.70 -7.22 4.10
N ASP A 103 18.60 -7.59 3.18
CA ASP A 103 18.79 -6.92 1.90
C ASP A 103 17.79 -7.36 0.84
N TRP A 104 17.14 -8.50 0.99
CA TRP A 104 16.19 -9.01 -0.02
C TRP A 104 14.74 -8.83 0.38
N ILE A 105 14.44 -8.83 1.68
CA ILE A 105 13.10 -8.67 2.22
C ILE A 105 12.92 -7.24 2.70
N ASN A 106 12.32 -6.40 1.87
CA ASN A 106 12.26 -4.95 2.11
C ASN A 106 11.09 -4.49 2.98
N ASP A 107 10.22 -5.39 3.41
CA ASP A 107 9.03 -5.13 4.21
C ASP A 107 9.09 -5.87 5.56
N LEU A 108 10.29 -6.04 6.12
CA LEU A 108 10.46 -6.52 7.49
C LEU A 108 9.72 -5.60 8.46
N VAL A 109 9.82 -4.29 8.22
CA VAL A 109 8.91 -3.29 8.77
C VAL A 109 8.06 -2.76 7.61
N GLY A 110 6.74 -2.87 7.75
CA GLY A 110 5.78 -2.26 6.84
C GLY A 110 5.08 -1.09 7.52
N VAL A 111 5.12 0.08 6.89
CA VAL A 111 4.44 1.29 7.33
C VAL A 111 3.27 1.58 6.39
N ARG A 112 2.14 1.97 6.96
CA ARG A 112 0.95 2.40 6.22
C ARG A 112 0.67 3.85 6.58
N ALA A 113 0.70 4.71 5.57
CA ALA A 113 0.26 6.09 5.65
C ALA A 113 -1.06 6.20 4.89
N ILE A 114 -2.13 6.42 5.65
CA ILE A 114 -3.49 6.47 5.16
C ILE A 114 -3.88 7.95 5.04
N HIS A 115 -4.33 8.34 3.85
CA HIS A 115 -4.82 9.67 3.51
C HIS A 115 -6.35 9.68 3.44
N LEU A 116 -6.93 10.87 3.54
CA LEU A 116 -8.36 11.06 3.26
C LEU A 116 -8.65 11.16 1.75
N TYR A 117 -7.70 11.72 0.99
CA TYR A 117 -7.88 12.05 -0.42
C TYR A 117 -6.70 11.57 -1.24
N LYS A 118 -6.93 11.33 -2.54
CA LYS A 118 -5.90 10.78 -3.43
C LYS A 118 -4.71 11.73 -3.61
N GLU A 119 -4.94 13.01 -3.86
CA GLU A 119 -3.89 13.99 -4.18
C GLU A 119 -2.79 14.14 -3.10
N ALA A 120 -3.11 13.78 -1.85
CA ALA A 120 -2.19 13.83 -0.71
C ALA A 120 -0.90 13.03 -0.92
N TRP A 121 -0.90 12.06 -1.83
CA TRP A 121 0.31 11.31 -2.14
C TRP A 121 1.45 12.18 -2.63
N ARG A 122 1.18 13.33 -3.28
CA ARG A 122 2.23 14.19 -3.84
C ARG A 122 3.07 14.80 -2.74
N THR A 123 2.42 15.48 -1.80
CA THR A 123 3.07 16.13 -0.67
C THR A 123 3.77 15.10 0.23
N THR A 124 3.10 13.99 0.56
CA THR A 124 3.68 12.93 1.40
C THR A 124 4.82 12.21 0.67
N GLY A 125 4.69 11.96 -0.63
CA GLY A 125 5.69 11.29 -1.45
C GLY A 125 6.95 12.13 -1.65
N GLN A 126 6.79 13.44 -1.84
CA GLN A 126 7.92 14.38 -1.85
C GLN A 126 8.63 14.40 -0.50
N PHE A 127 7.87 14.51 0.61
CA PHE A 127 8.44 14.46 1.96
C PHE A 127 9.25 13.19 2.21
N ILE A 128 8.76 12.02 1.76
CA ILE A 128 9.50 10.75 1.89
C ILE A 128 10.84 10.82 1.17
N GLN A 129 10.86 11.35 -0.06
CA GLN A 129 12.07 11.44 -0.88
C GLN A 129 13.06 12.51 -0.39
N ASP A 130 12.57 13.57 0.25
CA ASP A 130 13.42 14.59 0.86
C ASP A 130 14.11 14.09 2.13
N VAL A 131 13.46 13.16 2.86
CA VAL A 131 13.95 12.67 4.16
C VAL A 131 14.78 11.40 4.03
N TRP A 132 14.44 10.51 3.08
CA TRP A 132 15.08 9.20 2.95
C TRP A 132 15.54 8.89 1.54
N GLU A 133 16.71 8.26 1.46
CA GLU A 133 17.17 7.57 0.26
C GLU A 133 16.27 6.38 -0.05
N LEU A 134 15.86 6.25 -1.32
CA LEU A 134 15.09 5.11 -1.79
C LEU A 134 16.02 4.00 -2.28
N LYS A 135 15.71 2.75 -1.91
CA LYS A 135 16.44 1.57 -2.42
C LYS A 135 16.27 1.38 -3.92
N ARG A 136 15.11 1.79 -4.45
CA ARG A 136 14.67 1.65 -5.84
C ARG A 136 13.62 2.72 -6.14
N PRO A 137 13.31 3.00 -7.42
CA PRO A 137 12.18 3.85 -7.77
C PRO A 137 10.90 3.42 -7.05
N PRO A 138 10.06 4.37 -6.62
CA PRO A 138 8.79 4.05 -5.97
C PRO A 138 7.88 3.31 -6.96
N ILE A 139 7.00 2.47 -6.46
CA ILE A 139 6.13 1.62 -7.30
C ILE A 139 4.67 2.06 -7.13
N ALA A 140 3.99 2.30 -8.23
CA ALA A 140 2.55 2.57 -8.23
C ALA A 140 1.80 1.32 -8.66
N TYR A 141 1.10 0.69 -7.73
CA TYR A 141 0.13 -0.35 -8.06
C TYR A 141 -1.18 0.30 -8.47
N VAL A 142 -1.60 0.04 -9.71
CA VAL A 142 -2.78 0.68 -10.32
C VAL A 142 -3.77 -0.38 -10.80
N HIS A 143 -5.04 0.01 -10.86
CA HIS A 143 -6.05 -0.81 -11.53
C HIS A 143 -5.74 -0.90 -13.03
N PRO A 144 -6.00 -2.03 -13.72
CA PRO A 144 -5.76 -2.14 -15.17
C PRO A 144 -6.50 -1.11 -16.02
N GLU A 145 -7.64 -0.63 -15.53
CA GLU A 145 -8.49 0.39 -16.15
C GLU A 145 -8.34 1.77 -15.48
N GLU A 146 -7.21 2.02 -14.81
CA GLU A 146 -6.94 3.34 -14.21
C GLU A 146 -6.84 4.42 -15.31
N ASP A 147 -7.24 5.64 -14.96
CA ASP A 147 -7.17 6.78 -15.88
C ASP A 147 -5.73 7.01 -16.38
N LYS A 148 -5.57 7.15 -17.70
CA LYS A 148 -4.27 7.39 -18.33
C LYS A 148 -3.59 8.66 -17.82
N ALA A 149 -4.36 9.71 -17.51
CA ALA A 149 -3.82 10.95 -16.95
C ALA A 149 -3.22 10.71 -15.56
N VAL A 150 -3.90 9.90 -14.72
CA VAL A 150 -3.38 9.52 -13.40
C VAL A 150 -2.12 8.67 -13.53
N VAL A 151 -2.10 7.70 -14.45
CA VAL A 151 -0.91 6.89 -14.73
C VAL A 151 0.26 7.76 -15.19
N GLN A 152 0.02 8.71 -16.09
CA GLN A 152 1.03 9.65 -16.57
C GLN A 152 1.60 10.50 -15.42
N GLN A 153 0.75 11.01 -14.53
CA GLN A 153 1.20 11.78 -13.36
C GLN A 153 2.12 10.95 -12.45
N TYR A 154 1.84 9.66 -12.26
CA TYR A 154 2.74 8.79 -11.51
C TYR A 154 4.08 8.59 -12.24
N GLN A 155 4.06 8.39 -13.56
CA GLN A 155 5.29 8.23 -14.35
C GLN A 155 6.17 9.49 -14.30
N GLU A 156 5.56 10.68 -14.42
CA GLU A 156 6.24 11.97 -14.32
C GLU A 156 6.84 12.19 -12.92
N ALA A 157 6.20 11.66 -11.88
CA ALA A 157 6.74 11.63 -10.53
C ALA A 157 7.77 10.51 -10.27
N GLY A 158 8.18 9.78 -11.31
CA GLY A 158 9.26 8.78 -11.23
C GLY A 158 8.82 7.39 -10.75
N PHE A 159 7.53 7.07 -10.79
CA PHE A 159 7.04 5.75 -10.37
C PHE A 159 7.19 4.67 -11.45
N ASP A 160 7.57 3.49 -10.99
CA ASP A 160 7.39 2.23 -11.73
C ASP A 160 5.92 1.80 -11.67
N ILE A 161 5.22 1.86 -12.80
CA ILE A 161 3.79 1.48 -12.86
C ILE A 161 3.63 -0.04 -12.93
N ARG A 162 2.81 -0.59 -12.03
CA ARG A 162 2.49 -2.02 -11.99
C ARG A 162 0.98 -2.24 -11.94
N PRO A 163 0.36 -2.62 -13.07
CA PRO A 163 -1.04 -3.02 -13.07
C PRO A 163 -1.25 -4.25 -12.19
N HIS A 164 -2.29 -4.23 -11.36
CA HIS A 164 -2.62 -5.36 -10.47
C HIS A 164 -4.00 -5.92 -10.78
N SER A 165 -4.06 -7.18 -11.21
CA SER A 165 -5.29 -7.84 -11.72
C SER A 165 -6.45 -7.92 -10.72
N ASN A 166 -6.17 -7.97 -9.42
CA ASN A 166 -7.20 -8.01 -8.37
C ASN A 166 -7.72 -6.62 -7.94
N GLY A 167 -7.32 -5.54 -8.62
CA GLY A 167 -7.75 -4.17 -8.29
C GLY A 167 -7.06 -3.53 -7.08
N TYR A 168 -5.95 -4.12 -6.64
CA TYR A 168 -5.10 -3.57 -5.60
C TYR A 168 -4.49 -2.23 -6.04
N ARG A 169 -4.66 -1.20 -5.21
CA ARG A 169 -4.13 0.15 -5.41
C ARG A 169 -3.30 0.57 -4.21
N ALA A 170 -2.07 1.02 -4.44
CA ALA A 170 -1.20 1.58 -3.42
C ALA A 170 0.06 2.17 -4.06
N LEU A 171 0.63 3.18 -3.43
CA LEU A 171 1.95 3.70 -3.80
C LEU A 171 2.98 3.21 -2.78
N HIS A 172 4.02 2.55 -3.25
CA HIS A 172 5.01 1.87 -2.41
C HIS A 172 6.37 2.57 -2.52
N TYR A 173 6.89 2.97 -1.38
CA TYR A 173 8.24 3.48 -1.23
C TYR A 173 9.05 2.48 -0.42
N VAL A 174 10.27 2.18 -0.85
CA VAL A 174 11.21 1.39 -0.05
C VAL A 174 12.35 2.31 0.37
N ILE A 175 12.25 2.82 1.59
CA ILE A 175 13.26 3.70 2.16
C ILE A 175 14.41 2.87 2.72
N SER A 176 15.60 3.49 2.78
CA SER A 176 16.75 2.97 3.52
C SER A 176 16.95 3.75 4.81
N THR A 177 17.22 3.06 5.91
CA THR A 177 17.59 3.67 7.19
C THR A 177 18.71 2.87 7.86
N GLN A 178 19.57 3.55 8.60
CA GLN A 178 20.68 2.93 9.31
C GLN A 178 20.88 3.59 10.69
N PRO A 179 19.97 3.35 11.66
CA PRO A 179 20.07 3.96 12.98
C PRO A 179 21.28 3.47 13.79
N TYR A 180 21.76 2.26 13.47
CA TYR A 180 22.95 1.64 14.05
C TYR A 180 23.88 1.15 12.94
N LYS A 181 24.75 0.16 13.21
CA LYS A 181 25.65 -0.40 12.20
C LYS A 181 24.91 -1.11 11.05
N GLN A 182 23.78 -1.75 11.33
CA GLN A 182 22.98 -2.47 10.35
C GLN A 182 22.10 -1.51 9.55
N ARG A 183 22.12 -1.65 8.22
CA ARG A 183 21.17 -0.98 7.32
C ARG A 183 19.89 -1.80 7.22
N TYR A 184 18.76 -1.10 7.25
CA TYR A 184 17.43 -1.68 7.09
C TYR A 184 16.69 -1.04 5.92
N TYR A 185 15.75 -1.79 5.38
CA TYR A 185 14.79 -1.31 4.38
C TYR A 185 13.38 -1.42 4.94
N ILE A 186 12.59 -0.39 4.68
CA ILE A 186 11.24 -0.26 5.21
C ILE A 186 10.31 0.08 4.06
N GLU A 187 9.22 -0.66 3.94
CA GLU A 187 8.22 -0.43 2.93
C GLU A 187 7.16 0.51 3.50
N ILE A 188 7.06 1.73 2.95
CA ILE A 188 6.00 2.68 3.24
C ILE A 188 4.95 2.57 2.13
N GLN A 189 3.71 2.33 2.51
CA GLN A 189 2.57 2.24 1.60
C GLN A 189 1.65 3.44 1.82
N LEU A 190 1.47 4.24 0.77
CA LEU A 190 0.48 5.31 0.74
C LEU A 190 -0.83 4.76 0.18
N ARG A 191 -1.93 5.00 0.89
CA ARG A 191 -3.28 4.59 0.50
C ARG A 191 -4.32 5.62 0.97
N THR A 192 -5.48 5.65 0.35
CA THR A 192 -6.65 6.30 0.93
C THR A 192 -7.32 5.41 1.99
N LEU A 193 -8.27 5.98 2.74
CA LEU A 193 -9.10 5.21 3.69
C LEU A 193 -9.86 4.08 2.99
N PHE A 194 -10.41 4.32 1.79
CA PHE A 194 -11.17 3.33 1.05
C PHE A 194 -10.28 2.24 0.43
N GLU A 195 -9.09 2.60 -0.07
CA GLU A 195 -8.07 1.66 -0.54
C GLU A 195 -7.58 0.74 0.58
N GLU A 196 -7.31 1.27 1.78
CA GLU A 196 -6.95 0.47 2.95
C GLU A 196 -8.11 -0.43 3.38
N GLY A 197 -9.33 0.11 3.46
CA GLY A 197 -10.52 -0.64 3.86
C GLY A 197 -10.76 -1.86 2.98
N TRP A 198 -10.70 -1.70 1.66
CA TRP A 198 -10.80 -2.83 0.74
C TRP A 198 -9.61 -3.80 0.89
N SER A 199 -8.38 -3.27 0.94
CA SER A 199 -7.17 -4.10 0.97
C SER A 199 -7.07 -4.97 2.22
N GLU A 200 -7.51 -4.49 3.38
CA GLU A 200 -7.51 -5.27 4.61
C GLU A 200 -8.58 -6.38 4.58
N ILE A 201 -9.76 -6.12 3.98
CA ILE A 201 -10.80 -7.14 3.79
C ILE A 201 -10.32 -8.23 2.81
N ASP A 202 -9.76 -7.84 1.66
CA ASP A 202 -9.21 -8.78 0.68
C ASP A 202 -8.10 -9.64 1.31
N HIS A 203 -7.18 -9.01 2.05
CA HIS A 203 -6.10 -9.71 2.74
C HIS A 203 -6.61 -10.68 3.80
N ALA A 204 -7.62 -10.29 4.60
CA ALA A 204 -8.19 -11.16 5.64
C ALA A 204 -8.86 -12.42 5.08
N ILE A 205 -9.37 -12.35 3.84
CA ILE A 205 -10.05 -13.45 3.17
C ILE A 205 -9.07 -14.35 2.41
N ARG A 206 -8.13 -13.77 1.65
CA ARG A 206 -7.23 -14.55 0.79
C ARG A 206 -6.02 -15.10 1.51
N TYR A 207 -5.66 -14.59 2.68
CA TYR A 207 -4.47 -15.01 3.38
C TYR A 207 -4.74 -16.18 4.35
N PRO A 208 -3.88 -17.22 4.43
CA PRO A 208 -2.58 -17.38 3.73
C PRO A 208 -2.65 -18.08 2.37
N ASP A 209 -3.71 -18.85 2.10
CA ASP A 209 -3.68 -19.87 1.06
C ASP A 209 -4.02 -19.37 -0.35
N GLN A 210 -4.30 -18.08 -0.54
CA GLN A 210 -4.68 -17.39 -1.79
C GLN A 210 -5.90 -17.95 -2.54
N HIS A 211 -6.37 -19.15 -2.19
CA HIS A 211 -7.54 -19.81 -2.75
C HIS A 211 -8.81 -19.12 -2.24
N CYS A 212 -9.45 -18.38 -3.12
CA CYS A 212 -10.70 -17.70 -2.87
C CYS A 212 -11.80 -18.33 -3.72
N ASN A 213 -12.93 -18.67 -3.11
CA ASN A 213 -14.12 -19.11 -3.83
C ASN A 213 -14.53 -18.04 -4.87
N ALA A 214 -15.04 -18.47 -6.03
CA ALA A 214 -15.41 -17.58 -7.13
C ALA A 214 -16.41 -16.49 -6.70
N ILE A 215 -17.44 -16.84 -5.91
CA ILE A 215 -18.43 -15.88 -5.40
C ILE A 215 -17.75 -14.81 -4.54
N VAL A 216 -16.88 -15.24 -3.62
CA VAL A 216 -16.17 -14.33 -2.72
C VAL A 216 -15.23 -13.41 -3.50
N ARG A 217 -14.55 -13.93 -4.53
CA ARG A 217 -13.70 -13.13 -5.43
C ARG A 217 -14.53 -12.09 -6.17
N ASP A 218 -15.69 -12.46 -6.69
CA ASP A 218 -16.54 -11.55 -7.45
C ASP A 218 -17.14 -10.46 -6.54
N LEU A 219 -17.51 -10.82 -5.30
CA LEU A 219 -17.92 -9.85 -4.27
C LEU A 219 -16.78 -8.89 -3.89
N LEU A 220 -15.54 -9.37 -3.78
CA LEU A 220 -14.37 -8.54 -3.54
C LEU A 220 -14.11 -7.56 -4.70
N THR A 221 -14.32 -8.00 -5.94
CA THR A 221 -14.24 -7.12 -7.13
C THR A 221 -15.32 -6.04 -7.08
N ILE A 222 -16.55 -6.39 -6.70
CA ILE A 222 -17.64 -5.42 -6.53
C ILE A 222 -17.31 -4.41 -5.42
N LEU A 223 -16.79 -4.87 -4.29
CA LEU A 223 -16.35 -4.00 -3.20
C LEU A 223 -15.19 -3.09 -3.62
N ASN A 224 -14.24 -3.58 -4.43
CA ASN A 224 -13.14 -2.78 -4.97
C ASN A 224 -13.68 -1.64 -5.82
N ARG A 225 -14.70 -1.92 -6.65
CA ARG A 225 -15.37 -0.91 -7.45
C ARG A 225 -16.05 0.13 -6.56
N PHE A 226 -16.83 -0.28 -5.56
CA PHE A 226 -17.51 0.67 -4.66
C PHE A 226 -16.54 1.56 -3.87
N THR A 227 -15.45 0.98 -3.37
CA THR A 227 -14.43 1.76 -2.65
C THR A 227 -13.69 2.73 -3.55
N GLY A 228 -13.33 2.32 -4.78
CA GLY A 228 -12.78 3.23 -5.78
C GLY A 228 -13.75 4.36 -6.19
N GLN A 229 -15.04 4.05 -6.30
CA GLN A 229 -16.09 5.04 -6.56
C GLN A 229 -16.24 6.04 -5.41
N ALA A 230 -16.20 5.56 -4.17
CA ALA A 230 -16.25 6.40 -2.98
C ALA A 230 -15.04 7.34 -2.87
N ASP A 231 -13.83 6.86 -3.23
CA ASP A 231 -12.63 7.69 -3.32
C ASP A 231 -12.78 8.83 -4.34
N SER A 232 -13.34 8.56 -5.52
CA SER A 232 -13.57 9.58 -6.55
C SER A 232 -14.54 10.65 -6.06
N ILE A 233 -15.63 10.26 -5.37
CA ILE A 233 -16.58 11.20 -4.78
C ILE A 233 -15.91 12.01 -3.67
N ALA A 234 -15.13 11.38 -2.78
CA ALA A 234 -14.42 12.07 -1.70
C ALA A 234 -13.43 13.11 -2.25
N THR A 235 -12.70 12.76 -3.31
CA THR A 235 -11.79 13.68 -4.00
C THR A 235 -12.55 14.87 -4.62
N PHE A 236 -13.68 14.60 -5.28
CA PHE A 236 -14.51 15.67 -5.85
C PHE A 236 -15.10 16.60 -4.78
N ILE A 237 -15.49 16.07 -3.61
CA ILE A 237 -15.92 16.88 -2.47
C ILE A 237 -14.82 17.85 -2.05
N GLN A 238 -13.57 17.39 -1.94
CA GLN A 238 -12.44 18.25 -1.59
C GLN A 238 -12.25 19.37 -2.62
N ILE A 239 -12.23 19.03 -3.91
CA ILE A 239 -12.10 20.00 -5.00
C ILE A 239 -13.20 21.07 -4.90
N MET A 240 -14.46 20.65 -4.74
CA MET A 240 -15.57 21.58 -4.63
C MET A 240 -15.49 22.48 -3.39
N LEU A 241 -15.06 21.93 -2.25
CA LEU A 241 -14.88 22.73 -1.02
C LEU A 241 -13.81 23.81 -1.20
N GLU A 242 -12.68 23.50 -1.85
CA GLU A 242 -11.63 24.47 -2.15
C GLU A 242 -12.15 25.59 -3.08
N GLN A 243 -12.91 25.24 -4.12
CA GLN A 243 -13.53 26.24 -5.02
C GLN A 243 -14.54 27.14 -4.28
N ILE A 244 -15.39 26.57 -3.43
CA ILE A 244 -16.36 27.35 -2.66
C ILE A 244 -15.65 28.29 -1.67
N GLN A 245 -14.60 27.81 -1.00
CA GLN A 245 -13.84 28.59 -0.01
C GLN A 245 -13.06 29.75 -0.62
N THR A 246 -12.49 29.57 -1.82
CA THR A 246 -11.74 30.64 -2.49
C THR A 246 -12.63 31.81 -2.92
N ARG A 247 -13.95 31.59 -3.12
CA ARG A 247 -14.93 32.61 -3.56
C ARG A 247 -14.57 33.32 -4.86
N ILE A 248 -13.66 32.75 -5.64
CA ILE A 248 -13.28 33.27 -6.95
C ILE A 248 -14.27 32.67 -7.96
N PRO A 249 -14.91 33.48 -8.82
CA PRO A 249 -15.73 32.95 -9.90
C PRO A 249 -14.91 32.01 -10.78
N LEU A 250 -15.47 30.83 -11.07
CA LEU A 250 -14.81 29.83 -11.93
C LEU A 250 -14.57 30.42 -13.33
N SER A 251 -13.36 30.24 -13.85
CA SER A 251 -13.10 30.49 -15.27
C SER A 251 -13.90 29.50 -16.14
N MET A 252 -14.11 29.82 -17.43
CA MET A 252 -14.76 28.87 -18.34
C MET A 252 -14.03 27.52 -18.40
N GLU A 253 -12.71 27.55 -18.36
CA GLU A 253 -11.86 26.35 -18.38
C GLU A 253 -12.05 25.52 -17.10
N GLN A 254 -12.04 26.16 -15.93
CA GLN A 254 -12.29 25.48 -14.65
C GLN A 254 -13.71 24.90 -14.58
N HIS A 255 -14.70 25.64 -15.09
CA HIS A 255 -16.06 25.15 -15.15
C HIS A 255 -16.18 23.90 -16.03
N HIS A 256 -15.54 23.91 -17.22
CA HIS A 256 -15.56 22.74 -18.10
C HIS A 256 -14.86 21.53 -17.47
N LEU A 257 -13.70 21.74 -16.84
CA LEU A 257 -12.98 20.69 -16.12
C LEU A 257 -13.83 20.05 -15.00
N LEU A 258 -14.52 20.86 -14.20
CA LEU A 258 -15.40 20.37 -13.15
C LEU A 258 -16.61 19.63 -13.72
N GLN A 259 -17.13 20.05 -14.88
CA GLN A 259 -18.20 19.32 -15.57
C GLN A 259 -17.74 17.94 -16.04
N ASP A 260 -16.53 17.84 -16.60
CA ASP A 260 -15.97 16.58 -17.05
C ASP A 260 -15.71 15.63 -15.88
N GLN A 261 -15.16 16.15 -14.77
CA GLN A 261 -14.98 15.39 -13.53
C GLN A 261 -16.31 14.88 -12.96
N LEU A 262 -17.33 15.74 -12.96
CA LEU A 262 -18.68 15.41 -12.49
C LEU A 262 -19.35 14.36 -13.40
N ALA A 263 -19.14 14.44 -14.72
CA ALA A 263 -19.62 13.45 -15.67
C ALA A 263 -19.00 12.06 -15.45
N ALA A 264 -17.74 12.02 -15.04
CA ALA A 264 -17.02 10.78 -14.71
C ALA A 264 -17.42 10.17 -13.34
N LEU A 265 -18.20 10.89 -12.51
CA LEU A 265 -18.62 10.36 -11.22
C LEU A 265 -19.60 9.17 -11.37
N PRO A 266 -19.47 8.17 -10.50
CA PRO A 266 -20.26 6.94 -10.50
C PRO A 266 -21.62 7.14 -9.82
N ILE A 267 -22.38 8.13 -10.28
CA ILE A 267 -23.66 8.55 -9.73
C ILE A 267 -24.79 8.37 -10.74
N THR A 268 -26.03 8.40 -10.27
CA THR A 268 -27.20 8.36 -11.14
C THR A 268 -27.32 9.63 -11.98
N GLU A 269 -28.05 9.55 -13.10
CA GLU A 269 -28.29 10.72 -13.96
C GLU A 269 -29.06 11.83 -13.23
N GLU A 270 -29.97 11.46 -12.33
CA GLU A 270 -30.73 12.43 -11.51
C GLU A 270 -29.79 13.19 -10.55
N GLU A 271 -28.92 12.49 -9.83
CA GLU A 271 -27.91 13.11 -8.96
C GLU A 271 -26.95 14.01 -9.75
N ARG A 272 -26.53 13.55 -10.93
CA ARG A 272 -25.68 14.31 -11.85
C ARG A 272 -26.32 15.62 -12.26
N GLN A 273 -27.57 15.58 -12.72
CA GLN A 273 -28.31 16.78 -13.13
C GLN A 273 -28.45 17.78 -11.98
N LYS A 274 -28.73 17.30 -10.77
CA LYS A 274 -28.80 18.13 -9.57
C LYS A 274 -27.47 18.83 -9.29
N LEU A 275 -26.35 18.10 -9.34
CA LEU A 275 -25.02 18.67 -9.10
C LEU A 275 -24.61 19.66 -10.21
N LEU A 276 -24.94 19.39 -11.48
CA LEU A 276 -24.69 20.34 -12.58
C LEU A 276 -25.47 21.65 -12.40
N GLN A 277 -26.69 21.59 -11.87
CA GLN A 277 -27.44 22.81 -11.54
C GLN A 277 -26.77 23.61 -10.43
N HIS A 278 -26.24 22.94 -9.39
CA HIS A 278 -25.48 23.61 -8.33
C HIS A 278 -24.19 24.24 -8.86
N LEU A 279 -23.44 23.55 -9.74
CA LEU A 279 -22.22 24.07 -10.34
C LEU A 279 -22.48 25.33 -11.19
N LYS A 280 -23.59 25.38 -11.93
CA LYS A 280 -24.01 26.57 -12.68
C LYS A 280 -24.29 27.76 -11.76
N ARG A 281 -24.95 27.54 -10.62
CA ARG A 281 -25.21 28.60 -9.62
C ARG A 281 -23.92 29.13 -9.01
N LEU A 282 -23.00 28.23 -8.66
CA LEU A 282 -21.69 28.60 -8.14
C LEU A 282 -20.92 29.49 -9.12
N SER A 283 -20.98 29.18 -10.41
CA SER A 283 -20.34 29.96 -11.48
C SER A 283 -20.96 31.34 -11.69
N ALA A 284 -22.26 31.47 -11.37
CA ALA A 284 -22.97 32.75 -11.40
C ALA A 284 -22.72 33.60 -10.13
N GLY A 285 -21.87 33.15 -9.19
CA GLY A 285 -21.57 33.84 -7.95
C GLY A 285 -22.61 33.62 -6.84
N ASP A 286 -23.56 32.72 -7.03
CA ASP A 286 -24.60 32.40 -6.04
C ASP A 286 -24.12 31.27 -5.11
N GLN A 287 -23.78 31.64 -3.88
CA GLN A 287 -23.27 30.72 -2.84
C GLN A 287 -24.28 30.47 -1.71
N THR A 288 -25.59 30.73 -1.91
CA THR A 288 -26.58 30.43 -0.86
C THR A 288 -26.66 28.93 -0.55
N PRO A 289 -26.80 28.56 0.74
CA PRO A 289 -26.88 27.17 1.18
C PRO A 289 -28.13 26.43 0.68
#